data_AF-A0A3P7M3Q4-F1
#
_entry.id   AF-A0A3P7M3Q4-F1
#
_cell.length_a   1.000
_cell.length_b   1.000
_cell.length_c   1.000
_cell.angle_alpha   90.00
_cell.angle_beta   90.00
_cell.angle_gamma   90.00
#
_symmetry.space_group_name_H-M   'P 1'
#
loop_
_entity.id
_entity.type
_entity.pdbx_description
1 polymer ?
#
loop_
_entity_poly.entity_id
_entity_poly.type
_entity_poly.pdbx_seq_one_letter_code
_entity_poly.pdbx_strand_id
1 'polypeptide(L)'
;MKLKECPHDPGGYFIINGSEKVILMQEQMSKNRIIVEGDTSKGMICSVTSSSAQTKSKTNILLKDGRFFLQHNSFTVDVPIVILFKAMGITADKEILQYVGREQAIWAKVVPSLKQCIDAKIHTTQDACRWLQSKLRQPRFRPSRSTGKTGADITDRDVQVDIQRMLRDILITHIPMEKMNFSVRALFLGQMVRYLILLADGKIPRGGTHRGGLGHPRLSSP
;
A
#
# COMPACT_ATOMS: atom_id res chain seq x y z
N MET A 1 -34.84 -48.93 -0.84
CA MET A 1 -34.89 -47.48 -0.55
C MET A 1 -33.44 -47.04 -0.38
N LYS A 2 -32.76 -46.57 -1.43
CA LYS A 2 -32.76 -45.15 -1.84
C LYS A 2 -32.84 -44.28 -0.59
N LEU A 3 -31.70 -43.66 -0.24
CA LEU A 3 -31.45 -42.86 0.96
C LEU A 3 -32.72 -42.23 1.53
N LYS A 4 -32.95 -42.35 2.85
CA LYS A 4 -34.13 -41.80 3.58
C LYS A 4 -34.11 -40.26 3.65
N GLU A 5 -33.68 -39.60 2.59
CA GLU A 5 -33.61 -38.14 2.48
C GLU A 5 -34.88 -37.63 1.78
N CYS A 6 -35.30 -36.43 2.13
CA CYS A 6 -36.42 -35.77 1.48
C CYS A 6 -36.00 -35.34 0.06
N PRO A 7 -36.71 -35.72 -1.01
CA PRO A 7 -36.39 -35.27 -2.38
C PRO A 7 -36.48 -33.75 -2.60
N HIS A 8 -37.04 -33.00 -1.65
CA HIS A 8 -37.20 -31.55 -1.69
C HIS A 8 -36.29 -30.81 -0.70
N ASP A 9 -35.35 -31.53 -0.08
CA ASP A 9 -34.33 -30.89 0.77
C ASP A 9 -33.45 -29.95 -0.07
N PRO A 10 -33.36 -28.65 0.28
CA PRO A 10 -32.51 -27.70 -0.46
C PRO A 10 -31.01 -28.02 -0.38
N GLY A 11 -30.55 -28.80 0.61
CA GLY A 11 -29.15 -29.10 0.83
C GLY A 11 -28.30 -27.84 1.13
N GLY A 12 -26.98 -27.92 0.89
CA GLY A 12 -26.08 -26.77 1.04
C GLY A 12 -25.63 -26.47 2.47
N TYR A 13 -25.79 -27.43 3.38
CA TYR A 13 -25.36 -27.36 4.77
C TYR A 13 -24.45 -28.55 5.10
N PHE A 14 -23.73 -28.44 6.21
CA PHE A 14 -22.85 -29.48 6.76
C PHE A 14 -23.50 -30.08 7.99
N ILE A 15 -23.43 -31.41 8.16
CA ILE A 15 -23.77 -32.07 9.42
C ILE A 15 -22.50 -32.17 10.27
N ILE A 16 -22.43 -31.40 11.35
CA ILE A 16 -21.32 -31.38 12.30
C ILE A 16 -21.85 -31.79 13.67
N ASN A 17 -21.38 -32.94 14.19
CA ASN A 17 -21.84 -33.52 15.46
C ASN A 17 -23.37 -33.67 15.56
N GLY A 18 -24.00 -34.13 14.48
CA GLY A 18 -25.46 -34.31 14.43
C GLY A 18 -26.28 -33.02 14.32
N SER A 19 -25.61 -31.86 14.16
CA SER A 19 -26.27 -30.57 13.93
C SER A 19 -26.01 -30.06 12.52
N GLU A 20 -27.04 -29.54 11.87
CA GLU A 20 -26.94 -28.89 10.57
C GLU A 20 -26.33 -27.48 10.72
N LYS A 21 -25.36 -27.15 9.87
CA LYS A 21 -24.63 -25.88 9.89
C LYS A 21 -24.51 -25.35 8.46
N VAL A 22 -24.91 -24.08 8.26
CA VAL A 22 -24.79 -23.39 6.97
C VAL A 22 -23.62 -22.42 7.03
N ILE A 23 -22.78 -22.40 5.99
CA ILE A 23 -21.77 -21.35 5.82
C ILE A 23 -22.40 -20.22 5.01
N LEU A 24 -22.53 -19.05 5.62
CA LEU A 24 -23.02 -17.86 4.94
C LEU A 24 -21.94 -17.29 4.02
N MET A 25 -22.31 -16.98 2.79
CA MET A 25 -21.43 -16.29 1.85
C MET A 25 -21.13 -14.89 2.38
N GLN A 26 -19.84 -14.58 2.55
CA GLN A 26 -19.39 -13.27 2.99
C GLN A 26 -18.94 -12.41 1.81
N GLU A 27 -19.31 -11.14 1.87
CA GLU A 27 -18.77 -10.13 0.99
C GLU A 27 -17.31 -9.83 1.36
N GLN A 28 -16.39 -9.98 0.41
CA GLN A 28 -14.99 -9.65 0.60
C GLN A 28 -14.65 -8.33 -0.10
N MET A 29 -13.91 -7.48 0.62
CA MET A 29 -13.34 -6.26 0.06
C MET A 29 -12.55 -6.58 -1.22
N SER A 30 -12.73 -5.73 -2.23
CA SER A 30 -12.03 -5.88 -3.50
C SER A 30 -10.50 -5.85 -3.31
N LYS A 31 -9.86 -7.00 -3.47
CA LYS A 31 -8.39 -7.12 -3.51
C LYS A 31 -7.85 -6.45 -4.78
N ASN A 32 -6.63 -5.91 -4.69
CA ASN A 32 -5.88 -5.33 -5.80
C ASN A 32 -6.60 -4.18 -6.51
N ARG A 33 -7.46 -3.45 -5.79
CA ARG A 33 -8.15 -2.25 -6.28
C ARG A 33 -7.82 -1.04 -5.43
N ILE A 34 -7.67 0.10 -6.10
CA ILE A 34 -7.55 1.39 -5.44
C ILE A 34 -8.93 1.82 -4.94
N ILE A 35 -9.00 2.14 -3.66
CA ILE A 35 -10.17 2.65 -2.97
C ILE A 35 -9.81 4.03 -2.43
N VAL A 36 -10.64 5.04 -2.70
CA VAL A 36 -10.39 6.41 -2.25
C VAL A 36 -11.55 6.90 -1.40
N GLU A 37 -11.22 7.36 -0.20
CA GLU A 37 -12.14 7.74 0.85
C GLU A 37 -11.87 9.22 1.20
N GLY A 38 -12.88 10.05 0.98
CA GLY A 38 -12.77 11.51 1.12
C GLY A 38 -13.14 12.06 2.49
N ASP A 39 -13.66 11.22 3.39
CA ASP A 39 -14.27 11.64 4.64
C ASP A 39 -13.76 10.78 5.80
N THR A 40 -12.52 11.05 6.23
CA THR A 40 -11.96 10.43 7.43
C THR A 40 -11.48 11.50 8.39
N SER A 41 -11.49 11.20 9.69
CA SER A 41 -11.01 12.12 10.74
C SER A 41 -9.55 12.54 10.56
N LYS A 42 -8.77 11.84 9.73
CA LYS A 42 -7.33 12.08 9.52
C LYS A 42 -7.01 12.82 8.22
N GLY A 43 -7.97 12.95 7.30
CA GLY A 43 -7.78 13.49 5.95
C GLY A 43 -8.39 12.59 4.86
N MET A 44 -7.97 12.77 3.61
CA MET A 44 -8.41 11.88 2.51
C MET A 44 -7.44 10.71 2.39
N ILE A 45 -7.96 9.49 2.24
CA ILE A 45 -7.15 8.27 2.20
C ILE A 45 -7.37 7.54 0.89
N CYS A 46 -6.28 7.10 0.28
CA CYS A 46 -6.28 6.20 -0.86
C CYS A 46 -5.59 4.90 -0.45
N SER A 47 -6.30 3.78 -0.52
CA SER A 47 -5.79 2.48 -0.08
C SER A 47 -5.85 1.44 -1.18
N VAL A 48 -4.92 0.48 -1.10
CA VAL A 48 -4.97 -0.76 -1.88
C VAL A 48 -4.61 -1.93 -0.97
N THR A 49 -5.49 -2.92 -0.93
CA THR A 49 -5.20 -4.21 -0.29
C THR A 49 -4.63 -5.14 -1.35
N SER A 50 -3.32 -5.33 -1.32
CA SER A 50 -2.59 -6.24 -2.20
C SER A 50 -2.76 -7.68 -1.72
N SER A 51 -3.18 -8.57 -2.60
CA SER A 51 -3.25 -10.00 -2.34
C SER A 51 -2.67 -10.73 -3.56
N SER A 52 -1.59 -11.46 -3.33
CA SER A 52 -1.05 -12.49 -4.22
C SER A 52 -1.23 -13.87 -3.58
N ALA A 53 -0.82 -14.94 -4.27
CA ALA A 53 -0.86 -16.30 -3.72
C ALA A 53 -0.01 -16.44 -2.44
N GLN A 54 1.10 -15.69 -2.33
CA GLN A 54 2.05 -15.81 -1.22
C GLN A 54 1.95 -14.67 -0.19
N THR A 55 1.38 -13.51 -0.54
CA THR A 55 1.43 -12.32 0.33
C THR A 55 0.12 -11.55 0.37
N LYS A 56 -0.18 -10.98 1.54
CA LYS A 56 -1.20 -9.96 1.71
C LYS A 56 -0.56 -8.73 2.33
N SER A 57 -0.77 -7.57 1.74
CA SER A 57 -0.30 -6.29 2.29
C SER A 57 -1.34 -5.19 2.07
N LYS A 58 -1.27 -4.12 2.86
CA LYS A 58 -2.14 -2.95 2.68
C LYS A 58 -1.26 -1.71 2.57
N THR A 59 -1.43 -0.95 1.49
CA THR A 59 -0.75 0.32 1.28
C THR A 59 -1.78 1.43 1.37
N ASN A 60 -1.55 2.40 2.27
CA ASN A 60 -2.43 3.55 2.49
C ASN A 60 -1.65 4.84 2.25
N ILE A 61 -2.20 5.71 1.40
CA ILE A 61 -1.69 7.05 1.14
C ILE A 61 -2.68 8.04 1.72
N LEU A 62 -2.19 8.89 2.62
CA LEU A 62 -2.94 9.92 3.31
C LEU A 62 -2.62 11.28 2.68
N LEU A 63 -3.64 12.04 2.31
CA LEU A 63 -3.56 13.47 2.05
C LEU A 63 -3.98 14.22 3.31
N LYS A 64 -3.03 14.93 3.92
CA LYS A 64 -3.22 15.74 5.12
C LYS A 64 -2.42 17.03 5.00
N ASP A 65 -3.02 18.17 5.34
CA ASP A 65 -2.38 19.50 5.32
C ASP A 65 -1.69 19.82 3.97
N GLY A 66 -2.33 19.42 2.86
CA GLY A 66 -1.80 19.61 1.50
C GLY A 66 -0.57 18.76 1.16
N ARG A 67 -0.25 17.74 1.95
CA ARG A 67 0.90 16.85 1.76
C ARG A 67 0.48 15.39 1.75
N PHE A 68 1.27 14.56 1.07
CA PHE A 68 0.99 13.14 0.90
C PHE A 68 1.94 12.28 1.73
N PHE A 69 1.38 11.27 2.39
CA PHE A 69 2.14 10.38 3.27
C PHE A 69 1.75 8.92 3.06
N LEU A 70 2.71 8.01 3.16
CA LEU A 70 2.45 6.60 3.38
C LEU A 70 2.16 6.37 4.86
N GLN A 71 0.98 5.86 5.15
CA GLN A 71 0.60 5.38 6.48
C GLN A 71 0.79 3.86 6.54
N HIS A 72 1.79 3.39 7.28
CA HIS A 72 2.08 1.96 7.41
C HIS A 72 2.62 1.60 8.80
N ASN A 73 2.18 0.46 9.33
CA ASN A 73 2.50 0.03 10.69
C ASN A 73 3.99 -0.29 10.93
N SER A 74 4.78 -0.45 9.88
CA SER A 74 6.24 -0.62 10.01
C SER A 74 6.95 0.65 10.47
N PHE A 75 6.33 1.82 10.36
CA PHE A 75 6.94 3.10 10.69
C PHE A 75 6.32 3.72 11.95
N THR A 76 7.13 4.48 12.69
CA THR A 76 6.70 5.23 13.87
C THR A 76 5.90 6.48 13.50
N VAL A 77 6.09 6.98 12.28
CA VAL A 77 5.47 8.19 11.72
C VAL A 77 4.89 7.91 10.34
N ASP A 78 3.98 8.78 9.88
CA ASP A 78 3.55 8.79 8.49
C ASP A 78 4.70 9.26 7.59
N VAL A 79 5.05 8.47 6.57
CA VAL A 79 6.24 8.68 5.75
C VAL A 79 5.93 9.61 4.58
N PRO A 80 6.60 10.77 4.43
CA PRO A 80 6.38 11.65 3.28
C PRO A 80 6.58 10.93 1.95
N ILE A 81 5.65 11.13 1.01
CA ILE A 81 5.61 10.34 -0.23
C ILE A 81 6.90 10.51 -1.08
N VAL A 82 7.47 11.71 -1.07
CA VAL A 82 8.67 12.04 -1.86
C VAL A 82 9.88 11.28 -1.33
N ILE A 83 10.02 11.15 -0.01
CA ILE A 83 11.10 10.36 0.61
C ILE A 83 10.95 8.89 0.19
N LEU A 84 9.71 8.39 0.11
CA LEU A 84 9.45 7.02 -0.33
C LEU A 84 9.89 6.80 -1.80
N PHE A 85 9.56 7.71 -2.71
CA PHE A 85 10.04 7.65 -4.10
C PHE A 85 11.57 7.67 -4.18
N LYS A 86 12.23 8.55 -3.42
CA LYS A 86 13.70 8.60 -3.38
C LYS A 86 14.30 7.30 -2.86
N ALA A 87 13.72 6.67 -1.83
CA ALA A 87 14.15 5.36 -1.34
C ALA A 87 13.94 4.22 -2.35
N MET A 88 12.92 4.32 -3.21
CA MET A 88 12.67 3.43 -4.34
C MET A 88 13.68 3.63 -5.50
N GLY A 89 14.57 4.62 -5.40
CA GLY A 89 15.59 4.94 -6.40
C GLY A 89 15.22 6.06 -7.38
N ILE A 90 14.04 6.67 -7.23
CA ILE A 90 13.56 7.75 -8.08
C ILE A 90 13.88 9.07 -7.39
N THR A 91 15.05 9.63 -7.70
CA THR A 91 15.61 10.77 -6.97
C THR A 91 15.30 12.12 -7.61
N ALA A 92 15.11 12.17 -8.94
CA ALA A 92 14.84 13.41 -9.64
C ALA A 92 13.41 13.90 -9.37
N ASP A 93 13.25 15.11 -8.82
CA ASP A 93 11.94 15.64 -8.45
C ASP A 93 10.97 15.73 -9.65
N LYS A 94 11.51 16.08 -10.84
CA LYS A 94 10.74 16.08 -12.10
C LYS A 94 10.21 14.69 -12.46
N GLU A 95 11.00 13.65 -12.23
CA GLU A 95 10.61 12.26 -12.49
C GLU A 95 9.51 11.83 -11.51
N ILE A 96 9.64 12.18 -10.22
CA ILE A 96 8.60 11.95 -9.19
C ILE A 96 7.27 12.62 -9.61
N LEU A 97 7.31 13.86 -10.08
CA LEU A 97 6.13 14.55 -10.58
C LEU A 97 5.49 13.82 -11.77
N GLN A 98 6.31 13.32 -12.70
CA GLN A 98 5.86 12.57 -13.88
C GLN A 98 5.20 11.23 -13.53
N TYR A 99 5.63 10.58 -12.43
CA TYR A 99 4.94 9.39 -11.91
C TYR A 99 3.53 9.69 -11.38
N VAL A 100 3.28 10.90 -10.88
CA VAL A 100 1.94 11.32 -10.40
C VAL A 100 1.07 11.79 -11.55
N GLY A 101 1.63 12.51 -12.52
CA GLY A 101 0.87 13.02 -13.66
C GLY A 101 1.73 13.85 -14.60
N ARG A 102 1.13 14.37 -15.67
CA ARG A 102 1.83 15.24 -16.65
C ARG A 102 1.32 16.69 -16.61
N GLU A 103 0.22 16.92 -15.94
CA GLU A 103 -0.49 18.18 -15.89
C GLU A 103 0.10 19.10 -14.82
N GLN A 104 0.39 20.35 -15.20
CA GLN A 104 0.96 21.35 -14.28
C GLN A 104 0.06 21.59 -13.05
N ALA A 105 -1.27 21.53 -13.22
CA ALA A 105 -2.23 21.64 -12.13
C ALA A 105 -2.06 20.53 -11.08
N ILE A 106 -1.70 19.31 -11.50
CA ILE A 106 -1.44 18.17 -10.60
C ILE A 106 -0.08 18.36 -9.92
N TRP A 107 0.93 18.78 -10.69
CA TRP A 107 2.25 19.04 -10.13
C TRP A 107 2.22 20.09 -9.02
N ALA A 108 1.46 21.17 -9.21
CA ALA A 108 1.29 22.22 -8.20
C ALA A 108 0.79 21.69 -6.84
N LYS A 109 -0.03 20.63 -6.84
CA LYS A 109 -0.52 19.99 -5.61
C LYS A 109 0.54 19.12 -4.92
N VAL A 110 1.56 18.66 -5.65
CA VAL A 110 2.65 17.82 -5.11
C VAL A 110 3.81 18.67 -4.56
N VAL A 111 3.98 19.91 -5.03
CA VAL A 111 5.04 20.84 -4.59
C VAL A 111 5.19 20.95 -3.06
N PRO A 112 4.12 21.03 -2.23
CA PRO A 112 4.29 21.08 -0.78
C PRO A 112 4.98 19.84 -0.19
N SER A 113 4.78 18.66 -0.81
CA SER A 113 5.44 17.42 -0.41
C SER A 113 6.90 17.38 -0.86
N LEU A 114 7.24 17.98 -2.01
CA LEU A 114 8.63 18.16 -2.44
C LEU A 114 9.39 19.08 -1.48
N LYS A 115 8.80 20.21 -1.12
CA LYS A 115 9.39 21.16 -0.16
C LYS A 115 9.70 20.49 1.19
N GLN A 116 8.79 19.67 1.70
CA GLN A 116 9.01 18.91 2.93
C GLN A 116 10.26 18.00 2.86
N CYS A 117 10.54 17.40 1.69
CA CYS A 117 11.72 16.56 1.49
C CYS A 117 13.01 17.40 1.46
N ILE A 118 12.96 18.58 0.84
CA ILE A 118 14.07 19.54 0.78
C ILE A 118 14.40 20.07 2.19
N ASP A 119 13.38 20.45 2.96
CA ASP A 119 13.53 20.93 4.33
C ASP A 119 14.14 19.85 5.24
N ALA A 120 13.85 18.57 4.96
CA ALA A 120 14.45 17.42 5.64
C ALA A 120 15.90 17.08 5.17
N LYS A 121 16.44 17.81 4.18
CA LYS A 121 17.78 17.61 3.59
C LYS A 121 17.98 16.22 2.97
N ILE A 122 16.94 15.67 2.35
CA ILE A 122 16.97 14.35 1.73
C ILE A 122 17.01 14.50 0.21
N HIS A 123 18.16 14.18 -0.39
CA HIS A 123 18.40 14.35 -1.81
C HIS A 123 18.68 13.03 -2.52
N THR A 124 19.38 12.11 -1.86
CA THR A 124 19.80 10.84 -2.45
C THR A 124 18.94 9.66 -1.96
N THR A 125 19.04 8.53 -2.68
CA THR A 125 18.46 7.25 -2.23
C THR A 125 18.99 6.85 -0.86
N GLN A 126 20.28 7.07 -0.60
CA GLN A 126 20.92 6.72 0.66
C GLN A 126 20.35 7.53 1.83
N ASP A 127 20.19 8.85 1.64
CA ASP A 127 19.59 9.73 2.66
C ASP A 127 18.16 9.29 2.99
N ALA A 128 17.38 8.97 1.95
CA ALA A 128 16.02 8.52 2.11
C ALA A 128 15.95 7.17 2.85
N CYS A 129 16.80 6.20 2.49
CA CYS A 129 16.89 4.92 3.16
C CYS A 129 17.31 5.06 4.63
N ARG A 130 18.31 5.88 4.95
CA ARG A 130 18.73 6.18 6.34
C ARG A 130 17.60 6.84 7.13
N TRP A 131 16.90 7.80 6.53
CA TRP A 131 15.76 8.44 7.17
C TRP A 131 14.66 7.43 7.48
N LEU A 132 14.29 6.57 6.53
CA LEU A 132 13.31 5.50 6.75
C LEU A 132 13.76 4.53 7.84
N GLN A 133 15.03 4.12 7.84
CA GLN A 133 15.60 3.23 8.86
C GLN A 133 15.41 3.82 10.27
N SER A 134 15.68 5.12 10.43
CA SER A 134 15.51 5.83 11.72
C SER A 134 14.05 5.88 12.21
N LYS A 135 13.08 5.67 11.31
CA LYS A 135 11.64 5.70 11.60
C LYS A 135 11.02 4.32 11.66
N LEU A 136 11.79 3.24 11.53
CA LEU A 136 11.24 1.89 11.68
C LEU A 136 10.82 1.62 13.11
N ARG A 137 9.63 1.03 13.26
CA ARG A 137 9.25 0.37 14.51
C ARG A 137 10.10 -0.89 14.62
N GLN A 138 11.07 -0.89 15.53
CA GLN A 138 11.78 -2.11 15.88
C GLN A 138 10.75 -3.17 16.36
N PRO A 139 10.84 -4.44 15.92
CA PRO A 139 10.06 -5.48 16.55
C PRO A 139 10.40 -5.50 18.04
N ARG A 140 9.39 -5.54 18.94
CA ARG A 140 9.62 -5.71 20.39
C ARG A 140 10.30 -7.04 20.74
N PHE A 141 10.46 -7.92 19.75
CA PHE A 141 11.15 -9.20 19.88
C PHE A 141 11.94 -9.46 18.60
N ARG A 142 13.26 -9.26 18.64
CA ARG A 142 14.17 -9.82 17.63
C ARG A 142 14.74 -11.12 18.21
N PRO A 143 14.40 -12.30 17.68
CA PRO A 143 15.43 -13.33 17.59
C PRO A 143 16.46 -12.82 16.58
N SER A 144 17.72 -12.80 17.01
CA SER A 144 18.91 -12.46 16.24
C SER A 144 18.81 -12.88 14.77
N ARG A 145 18.84 -11.93 13.83
CA ARG A 145 19.06 -12.25 12.41
C ARG A 145 20.56 -12.32 12.15
N SER A 146 21.09 -13.54 12.25
CA SER A 146 21.87 -14.25 11.23
C SER A 146 22.89 -13.46 10.39
N THR A 147 23.65 -12.57 10.99
CA THR A 147 24.98 -12.19 10.50
C THR A 147 25.73 -11.66 11.70
N GLY A 148 26.81 -12.33 12.09
CA GLY A 148 27.65 -11.95 13.24
C GLY A 148 28.40 -10.63 13.07
N LYS A 149 27.83 -9.68 12.32
CA LYS A 149 28.34 -8.32 12.13
C LYS A 149 27.91 -7.48 13.31
N THR A 150 28.87 -6.83 13.95
CA THR A 150 28.58 -5.84 14.99
C THR A 150 27.97 -4.60 14.34
N GLY A 151 27.30 -3.73 15.11
CA GLY A 151 26.67 -2.52 14.56
C GLY A 151 27.65 -1.58 13.83
N ALA A 152 28.95 -1.73 14.06
CA ALA A 152 30.01 -0.98 13.39
C ALA A 152 30.29 -1.44 11.94
N ASP A 153 29.87 -2.66 11.56
CA ASP A 153 30.19 -3.28 10.26
C ASP A 153 29.07 -3.11 9.21
N ILE A 154 27.99 -2.39 9.55
CA ILE A 154 26.85 -2.16 8.66
C ILE A 154 27.21 -1.02 7.70
N THR A 155 27.38 -1.35 6.42
CA THR A 155 27.68 -0.34 5.41
C THR A 155 26.42 0.39 4.95
N ASP A 156 26.60 1.56 4.33
CA ASP A 156 25.51 2.30 3.72
C ASP A 156 24.73 1.48 2.68
N ARG A 157 25.45 0.68 1.92
CA ARG A 157 24.87 -0.22 0.93
C ARG A 157 23.98 -1.28 1.59
N ASP A 158 24.38 -1.80 2.75
CA ASP A 158 23.57 -2.77 3.50
C ASP A 158 22.25 -2.13 3.95
N VAL A 159 22.30 -0.90 4.48
CA VAL A 159 21.10 -0.13 4.87
C VAL A 159 20.16 0.07 3.69
N GLN A 160 20.68 0.48 2.53
CA GLN A 160 19.86 0.68 1.33
C GLN A 160 19.19 -0.63 0.89
N VAL A 161 19.96 -1.72 0.82
CA VAL A 161 19.44 -3.04 0.42
C VAL A 161 18.36 -3.52 1.38
N ASP A 162 18.56 -3.39 2.67
CA ASP A 162 17.59 -3.82 3.69
C ASP A 162 16.29 -3.02 3.62
N ILE A 163 16.38 -1.70 3.50
CA ILE A 163 15.20 -0.84 3.37
C ILE A 163 14.46 -1.15 2.07
N GLN A 164 15.15 -1.26 0.94
CA GLN A 164 14.52 -1.58 -0.33
C GLN A 164 13.87 -2.97 -0.30
N ARG A 165 14.52 -3.98 0.30
CA ARG A 165 13.91 -5.31 0.51
C ARG A 165 12.63 -5.23 1.33
N MET A 166 12.62 -4.45 2.41
CA MET A 166 11.42 -4.23 3.21
C MET A 166 10.32 -3.51 2.41
N LEU A 167 10.65 -2.48 1.63
CA LEU A 167 9.68 -1.78 0.77
C LEU A 167 9.05 -2.71 -0.27
N ARG A 168 9.83 -3.62 -0.88
CA ARG A 168 9.30 -4.67 -1.77
C ARG A 168 8.28 -5.56 -1.06
N ASP A 169 8.51 -5.90 0.20
CA ASP A 169 7.70 -6.90 0.89
C ASP A 169 6.41 -6.29 1.47
N ILE A 170 6.35 -4.96 1.65
CA ILE A 170 5.17 -4.27 2.19
C ILE A 170 4.35 -3.51 1.15
N LEU A 171 4.98 -2.91 0.12
CA LEU A 171 4.30 -2.02 -0.81
C LEU A 171 3.78 -2.76 -2.03
N ILE A 172 2.48 -2.65 -2.29
CA ILE A 172 1.85 -2.98 -3.58
C ILE A 172 2.29 -4.38 -4.07
N THR A 173 2.23 -5.38 -3.18
CA THR A 173 2.89 -6.68 -3.39
C THR A 173 2.28 -7.53 -4.49
N HIS A 174 1.08 -7.18 -4.93
CA HIS A 174 0.39 -7.83 -6.05
C HIS A 174 1.00 -7.48 -7.41
N ILE A 175 1.81 -6.42 -7.50
CA ILE A 175 2.53 -6.06 -8.73
C ILE A 175 3.90 -6.73 -8.69
N PRO A 176 4.23 -7.60 -9.67
CA PRO A 176 5.53 -8.26 -9.71
C PRO A 176 6.65 -7.23 -9.93
N MET A 177 7.85 -7.57 -9.48
CA MET A 177 9.03 -6.74 -9.62
C MET A 177 10.23 -7.60 -10.01
N GLU A 178 10.93 -7.18 -11.06
CA GLU A 178 12.17 -7.80 -11.49
C GLU A 178 13.36 -7.03 -10.93
N LYS A 179 14.37 -7.74 -10.40
CA LYS A 179 15.69 -7.17 -10.01
C LYS A 179 15.62 -5.92 -9.11
N MET A 180 14.66 -5.83 -8.19
CA MET A 180 14.43 -4.65 -7.33
C MET A 180 14.07 -3.37 -8.10
N ASN A 181 13.54 -3.48 -9.31
CA ASN A 181 13.07 -2.34 -10.10
C ASN A 181 11.69 -1.86 -9.63
N PHE A 182 11.68 -0.75 -8.89
CA PHE A 182 10.46 -0.19 -8.32
C PHE A 182 9.59 0.60 -9.32
N SER A 183 10.00 0.82 -10.57
CA SER A 183 9.33 1.76 -11.49
C SER A 183 7.83 1.50 -11.67
N VAL A 184 7.41 0.24 -11.83
CA VAL A 184 5.98 -0.08 -12.02
C VAL A 184 5.19 0.14 -10.73
N ARG A 185 5.77 -0.21 -9.57
CA ARG A 185 5.13 0.04 -8.26
C ARG A 185 5.09 1.53 -7.93
N ALA A 186 6.13 2.27 -8.30
CA ALA A 186 6.20 3.72 -8.18
C ALA A 186 5.13 4.40 -9.04
N LEU A 187 4.89 3.91 -10.26
CA LEU A 187 3.80 4.39 -11.11
C LEU A 187 2.43 4.13 -10.49
N PHE A 188 2.21 2.95 -9.93
CA PHE A 188 0.97 2.66 -9.22
C PHE A 188 0.78 3.57 -7.99
N LEU A 189 1.85 3.79 -7.23
CA LEU A 189 1.86 4.71 -6.09
C LEU A 189 1.57 6.16 -6.53
N GLY A 190 2.16 6.60 -7.64
CA GLY A 190 1.89 7.90 -8.24
C GLY A 190 0.43 8.04 -8.67
N GLN A 191 -0.16 6.99 -9.23
CA GLN A 191 -1.60 6.94 -9.55
C GLN A 191 -2.49 7.04 -8.30
N MET A 192 -2.09 6.43 -7.17
CA MET A 192 -2.80 6.60 -5.89
C MET A 192 -2.80 8.06 -5.43
N VAL A 193 -1.64 8.74 -5.51
CA VAL A 193 -1.52 10.18 -5.21
C VAL A 193 -2.39 11.01 -6.16
N ARG A 194 -2.38 10.68 -7.46
CA ARG A 194 -3.21 11.33 -8.48
C ARG A 194 -4.69 11.24 -8.13
N TYR A 195 -5.17 10.07 -7.70
CA TYR A 195 -6.58 9.93 -7.33
C TYR A 195 -6.97 10.75 -6.10
N LEU A 196 -6.08 10.91 -5.11
CA LEU A 196 -6.31 11.83 -3.99
C LEU A 196 -6.42 13.28 -4.47
N ILE A 197 -5.58 13.70 -5.42
CA ILE A 197 -5.65 15.05 -6.00
C ILE A 197 -6.98 15.24 -6.73
N LEU A 198 -7.37 14.29 -7.57
CA LEU A 198 -8.62 14.37 -8.32
C LEU A 198 -9.85 14.37 -7.40
N LEU A 199 -9.81 13.61 -6.30
CA LEU A 199 -10.85 13.64 -5.28
C LEU A 199 -10.90 14.99 -4.56
N ALA A 200 -9.75 15.56 -4.19
CA ALA A 200 -9.66 16.86 -3.53
C ALA A 200 -10.17 18.00 -4.43
N ASP A 201 -9.92 17.91 -5.74
CA ASP A 201 -10.44 18.83 -6.76
C ASP A 201 -11.93 18.57 -7.11
N GLY A 202 -12.59 17.58 -6.49
CA GLY A 202 -14.01 17.25 -6.77
C GLY A 202 -14.26 16.58 -8.12
N LYS A 203 -13.22 16.12 -8.82
CA LYS A 203 -13.31 15.44 -10.12
C LYS A 203 -13.71 13.97 -10.02
N ILE A 204 -13.71 13.41 -8.81
CA ILE A 204 -14.12 12.02 -8.50
C ILE A 204 -15.08 12.07 -7.29
N PRO A 205 -16.14 11.25 -7.26
CA PRO A 205 -17.07 11.19 -6.13
C PRO A 205 -16.40 10.76 -4.82
N ARG A 206 -16.83 11.37 -3.71
CA ARG A 206 -16.44 10.99 -2.35
C ARG A 206 -17.07 9.63 -2.01
N GLY A 207 -16.23 8.61 -1.74
CA GLY A 207 -16.69 7.26 -1.42
C GLY A 207 -16.80 6.29 -2.61
N GLY A 208 -16.25 6.64 -3.77
CA GLY A 208 -16.24 5.77 -4.95
C GLY A 208 -14.92 5.02 -5.14
N THR A 209 -14.99 3.70 -5.36
CA THR A 209 -14.02 3.07 -6.27
C THR A 209 -14.14 3.77 -7.62
N HIS A 210 -13.02 4.13 -8.26
CA HIS A 210 -13.09 4.75 -9.59
C HIS A 210 -13.85 3.80 -10.54
N ARG A 211 -15.08 4.17 -10.90
CA ARG A 211 -15.97 3.40 -11.78
C ARG A 211 -15.46 3.48 -13.22
N GLY A 212 -14.41 2.71 -13.51
CA GLY A 212 -13.94 2.36 -14.86
C GLY A 212 -14.20 0.89 -15.21
N GLY A 213 -15.10 0.23 -14.47
CA GLY A 213 -15.49 -1.17 -14.68
C GLY A 213 -16.27 -1.66 -13.48
N LEU A 214 -17.55 -1.98 -13.68
CA LEU A 214 -18.40 -2.69 -12.73
C LEU A 214 -17.63 -3.89 -12.19
N GLY A 215 -17.18 -3.79 -10.96
CA GLY A 215 -16.49 -4.85 -10.27
C GLY A 215 -17.17 -4.99 -8.95
N HIS A 216 -18.21 -5.82 -8.94
CA HIS A 216 -18.95 -6.17 -7.75
C HIS A 216 -17.99 -6.64 -6.65
N PRO A 217 -18.37 -6.46 -5.38
CA PRO A 217 -17.75 -7.18 -4.28
C PRO A 217 -17.63 -8.66 -4.63
N ARG A 218 -16.48 -9.28 -4.33
CA ARG A 218 -16.31 -10.71 -4.59
C ARG A 218 -16.97 -11.45 -3.44
N LEU A 219 -17.92 -12.32 -3.75
CA LEU A 219 -18.46 -13.26 -2.78
C LEU A 219 -17.40 -14.34 -2.53
N SER A 220 -17.05 -14.58 -1.27
CA SER A 220 -16.33 -15.80 -0.91
C SER A 220 -17.33 -16.93 -0.76
N SER A 221 -17.22 -17.94 -1.60
CA SER A 221 -17.92 -19.21 -1.42
C SER A 221 -17.24 -20.03 -0.31
N PRO A 222 -18.00 -20.92 0.37
CA PRO A 222 -17.43 -21.93 1.26
C PRO A 222 -16.39 -22.83 0.56
#